data_AF-A0A923CGZ7-F1
#
_entry.id   AF-A0A923CGZ7-F1
#
_cell.length_a   1.000
_cell.length_b   1.000
_cell.length_c   1.000
_cell.angle_alpha   90.00
_cell.angle_beta   90.00
_cell.angle_gamma   90.00
#
_symmetry.space_group_name_H-M   'P 1'
#
loop_
_entity.id
_entity.type
_entity.pdbx_description
1 polymer ?
#
loop_
_entity_poly.entity_id
_entity_poly.type
_entity_poly.pdbx_seq_one_letter_code
_entity_poly.pdbx_strand_id
1 'polypeptide(L)'
;MILSLVAGFLMMPTPVLGRGEWLTDWEKAKRYAAALGRPILANFTGSDWCPYCLRLREGVFEKPLFLDWAEEEVVLFEADFPRGKELPEQLVAQNEALQTEFGASAFPTVVFVTAGGDLLGRSGFLGNGGARYWLEHAEAQMNAGREKLAASGGGLEIVGKPMGATDFRGKAAPELDWGTRVWGPEPVRDGKPVLIDFWATWCGPCVKEMPKLNRWAEKFGDELLVVGVTDEEADKVERFASRYEIGYSLTSDPERKLGNAFGVKQIPYMVLVGRNGTVLWQGTVNDGDPLTEAMIRRVIDSGK
;
A
#
# COMPACT_ATOMS: atom_id res chain seq x y z
N MET A 1 31.35 -20.05 -33.49
CA MET A 1 31.45 -20.25 -32.03
C MET A 1 30.42 -19.35 -31.36
N ILE A 2 29.33 -19.92 -30.86
CA ILE A 2 28.29 -19.16 -30.14
C ILE A 2 28.68 -19.23 -28.66
N LEU A 3 29.16 -18.11 -28.11
CA LEU A 3 29.38 -17.99 -26.66
C LEU A 3 28.02 -17.81 -25.99
N SER A 4 27.49 -18.88 -25.38
CA SER A 4 26.36 -18.78 -24.45
C SER A 4 26.85 -18.11 -23.17
N LEU A 5 26.45 -16.85 -22.96
CA LEU A 5 26.59 -16.17 -21.67
C LEU A 5 25.63 -16.83 -20.67
N VAL A 6 26.16 -17.73 -19.85
CA VAL A 6 25.48 -18.17 -18.64
C VAL A 6 25.60 -17.02 -17.64
N ALA A 7 24.55 -16.22 -17.50
CA ALA A 7 24.46 -15.24 -16.43
C ALA A 7 24.45 -15.98 -15.09
N GLY A 8 25.61 -16.03 -14.43
CA GLY A 8 25.73 -16.62 -13.10
C GLY A 8 24.87 -15.84 -12.12
N PHE A 9 23.83 -16.48 -11.59
CA PHE A 9 23.03 -15.93 -10.50
C PHE A 9 23.93 -15.84 -9.28
N LEU A 10 24.37 -14.63 -8.92
CA LEU A 10 25.17 -14.40 -7.73
C LEU A 10 24.25 -14.65 -6.52
N MET A 11 24.42 -15.80 -5.87
CA MET A 11 23.65 -16.18 -4.69
C MET A 11 24.10 -15.27 -3.53
N MET A 12 23.31 -14.24 -3.22
CA MET A 12 23.58 -13.41 -2.06
C MET A 12 23.31 -14.22 -0.79
N PRO A 13 24.18 -14.15 0.23
CA PRO A 13 23.99 -14.89 1.47
C PRO A 13 22.71 -14.41 2.16
N THR A 14 21.88 -15.35 2.60
CA THR A 14 20.66 -15.07 3.36
C THR A 14 21.05 -14.29 4.62
N PRO A 15 20.42 -13.13 4.88
CA PRO A 15 20.79 -12.32 6.01
C PRO A 15 20.38 -13.02 7.31
N VAL A 16 21.30 -13.05 8.29
CA VAL A 16 21.08 -13.70 9.59
C VAL A 16 20.58 -12.65 10.58
N LEU A 17 19.43 -12.89 11.21
CA LEU A 17 18.96 -12.14 12.39
C LEU A 17 19.35 -12.91 13.66
N GLY A 18 19.74 -12.18 14.70
CA GLY A 18 19.89 -12.76 16.02
C GLY A 18 18.55 -13.25 16.58
N ARG A 19 18.59 -14.29 17.42
CA ARG A 19 17.41 -14.77 18.16
C ARG A 19 16.76 -13.63 18.93
N GLY A 20 15.50 -13.33 18.63
CA GLY A 20 14.76 -12.23 19.27
C GLY A 20 15.28 -10.83 18.94
N GLU A 21 16.05 -10.65 17.87
CA GLU A 21 16.51 -9.33 17.43
C GLU A 21 15.32 -8.50 16.92
N TRP A 22 15.04 -7.38 17.61
CA TRP A 22 14.05 -6.39 17.18
C TRP A 22 14.73 -5.32 16.32
N LEU A 23 14.29 -5.20 15.07
CA LEU A 23 14.72 -4.14 14.17
C LEU A 23 13.98 -2.84 14.46
N THR A 24 14.64 -1.71 14.26
CA THR A 24 14.04 -0.36 14.40
C THR A 24 13.99 0.41 13.09
N ASP A 25 14.68 -0.07 12.06
CA ASP A 25 14.65 0.46 10.69
C ASP A 25 13.62 -0.33 9.87
N TRP A 26 12.60 0.35 9.37
CA TRP A 26 11.48 -0.27 8.66
C TRP A 26 11.88 -0.87 7.32
N GLU A 27 12.73 -0.18 6.55
CA GLU A 27 13.18 -0.65 5.26
C GLU A 27 14.12 -1.85 5.41
N LYS A 28 14.92 -1.87 6.48
CA LYS A 28 15.67 -3.08 6.88
C LYS A 28 14.70 -4.22 7.20
N ALA A 29 13.68 -3.99 8.03
CA ALA A 29 12.70 -5.03 8.36
C ALA A 29 12.01 -5.62 7.12
N LYS A 30 11.59 -4.78 6.16
CA LYS A 30 11.02 -5.22 4.88
C LYS A 30 11.98 -6.04 4.04
N ARG A 31 13.27 -5.65 3.96
CA ARG A 31 14.28 -6.43 3.23
C ARG A 31 14.48 -7.81 3.85
N TYR A 32 14.55 -7.90 5.18
CA TYR A 32 14.65 -9.19 5.86
C TYR A 32 13.39 -10.04 5.68
N ALA A 33 12.22 -9.43 5.81
CA ALA A 33 10.93 -10.09 5.58
C ALA A 33 10.85 -10.69 4.16
N ALA A 34 11.27 -9.92 3.15
CA ALA A 34 11.33 -10.38 1.77
C ALA A 34 12.34 -11.52 1.58
N ALA A 35 13.56 -11.38 2.12
CA ALA A 35 14.61 -12.38 1.97
C ALA A 35 14.29 -13.70 2.68
N LEU A 36 13.58 -13.65 3.81
CA LEU A 36 13.20 -14.82 4.60
C LEU A 36 11.84 -15.42 4.20
N GLY A 37 11.05 -14.70 3.38
CA GLY A 37 9.69 -15.11 3.03
C GLY A 37 8.73 -15.07 4.23
N ARG A 38 8.99 -14.18 5.20
CA ARG A 38 8.25 -14.07 6.47
C ARG A 38 7.59 -12.71 6.59
N PRO A 39 6.38 -12.61 7.18
CA PRO A 39 5.81 -11.31 7.53
C PRO A 39 6.61 -10.61 8.64
N ILE A 40 6.38 -9.31 8.77
CA ILE A 40 6.87 -8.48 9.86
C ILE A 40 5.81 -8.48 10.98
N LEU A 41 6.23 -8.74 12.20
CA LEU A 41 5.48 -8.38 13.40
C LEU A 41 5.98 -7.01 13.84
N ALA A 42 5.17 -5.98 13.60
CA ALA A 42 5.47 -4.62 13.99
C ALA A 42 4.75 -4.28 15.31
N ASN A 43 5.53 -4.00 16.35
CA ASN A 43 5.05 -3.61 17.67
C ASN A 43 5.15 -2.09 17.85
N PHE A 44 4.00 -1.44 17.97
CA PHE A 44 3.88 -0.03 18.35
C PHE A 44 3.76 0.05 19.87
N THR A 45 4.75 0.65 20.51
CA THR A 45 4.92 0.54 21.97
C THR A 45 5.37 1.85 22.61
N GLY A 46 5.00 2.06 23.87
CA GLY A 46 5.63 3.08 24.73
C GLY A 46 6.55 2.40 25.73
N SER A 47 7.83 2.24 25.39
CA SER A 47 8.76 1.34 26.10
C SER A 47 9.00 1.68 27.58
N ASP A 48 8.75 2.92 28.01
CA ASP A 48 9.05 3.41 29.36
C ASP A 48 7.84 3.92 30.15
N TRP A 49 6.68 4.10 29.52
CA TRP A 49 5.50 4.69 30.17
C TRP A 49 4.22 3.86 30.03
N CYS A 50 4.16 2.86 29.15
CA CYS A 50 2.96 2.08 28.87
C CYS A 50 2.96 0.75 29.66
N PRO A 51 2.13 0.60 30.73
CA PRO A 51 2.16 -0.61 31.55
C PRO A 51 1.73 -1.87 30.79
N TYR A 52 0.77 -1.76 29.88
CA TYR A 52 0.30 -2.90 29.09
C TYR A 52 1.32 -3.35 28.04
N CYS A 53 2.14 -2.42 27.55
CA CYS A 53 3.25 -2.72 26.64
C CYS A 53 4.32 -3.54 27.36
N LEU A 54 4.69 -3.12 28.58
CA LEU A 54 5.63 -3.85 29.42
C LEU A 54 5.11 -5.25 29.76
N ARG A 55 3.82 -5.38 30.13
CA ARG A 55 3.21 -6.70 30.40
C ARG A 55 3.17 -7.60 29.17
N LEU A 56 2.90 -7.04 27.99
CA LEU A 56 2.96 -7.81 26.75
C LEU A 56 4.38 -8.31 26.48
N ARG A 57 5.38 -7.44 26.62
CA ARG A 57 6.78 -7.79 26.44
C ARG A 57 7.23 -8.90 27.40
N GLU A 58 7.01 -8.70 28.70
CA GLU A 58 7.41 -9.65 29.75
C GLU A 58 6.61 -10.95 29.69
N GLY A 59 5.32 -10.87 29.40
CA GLY A 59 4.39 -12.00 29.40
C GLY A 59 4.44 -12.85 28.13
N VAL A 60 4.88 -12.27 27.02
CA VAL A 60 4.88 -12.88 25.68
C VAL A 60 6.26 -12.76 25.02
N PHE A 61 6.70 -11.56 24.65
CA PHE A 61 7.83 -11.38 23.72
C PHE A 61 9.19 -11.83 24.28
N GLU A 62 9.36 -11.83 25.59
CA GLU A 62 10.57 -12.31 26.25
C GLU A 62 10.51 -13.81 26.59
N LYS A 63 9.38 -14.48 26.34
CA LYS A 63 9.24 -15.90 26.64
C LYS A 63 9.98 -16.75 25.60
N PRO A 64 10.69 -17.81 26.01
CA PRO A 64 11.36 -18.73 25.07
C PRO A 64 10.43 -19.22 23.97
N LEU A 65 9.18 -19.55 24.32
CA LEU A 65 8.17 -20.00 23.35
C LEU A 65 7.92 -18.98 22.24
N PHE A 66 7.87 -17.68 22.56
CA PHE A 66 7.73 -16.64 21.54
C PHE A 66 9.01 -16.47 20.73
N LEU A 67 10.19 -16.52 21.37
CA LEU A 67 11.46 -16.37 20.69
C LEU A 67 11.69 -17.49 19.66
N ASP A 68 11.36 -18.73 20.02
CA ASP A 68 11.44 -19.88 19.11
C ASP A 68 10.46 -19.73 17.94
N TRP A 69 9.22 -19.34 18.23
CA TRP A 69 8.22 -19.07 17.20
C TRP A 69 8.64 -17.94 16.27
N ALA A 70 9.17 -16.84 16.81
CA ALA A 70 9.55 -15.67 16.03
C ALA A 70 10.68 -15.98 15.05
N GLU A 71 11.62 -16.85 15.43
CA GLU A 71 12.70 -17.29 14.54
C GLU A 71 12.22 -18.01 13.29
N GLU A 72 11.01 -18.57 13.29
CA GLU A 72 10.46 -19.33 12.17
C GLU A 72 9.40 -18.55 11.41
N GLU A 73 8.63 -17.72 12.10
CA GLU A 73 7.37 -17.19 11.58
C GLU A 73 7.42 -15.71 11.17
N VAL A 74 8.26 -14.88 11.82
CA VAL A 74 8.20 -13.41 11.64
C VAL A 74 9.56 -12.73 11.64
N VAL A 75 9.61 -11.53 11.08
CA VAL A 75 10.67 -10.54 11.35
C VAL A 75 10.14 -9.57 12.41
N LEU A 76 10.90 -9.36 13.48
CA LEU A 76 10.49 -8.49 14.58
C LEU A 76 10.88 -7.04 14.30
N PHE A 77 9.91 -6.13 14.41
CA PHE A 77 10.11 -4.69 14.27
C PHE A 77 9.47 -3.93 15.44
N GLU A 78 10.18 -2.96 15.98
CA GLU A 78 9.70 -2.09 17.06
C GLU A 78 9.61 -0.63 16.61
N ALA A 79 8.40 -0.06 16.65
CA ALA A 79 8.16 1.36 16.61
C ALA A 79 7.90 1.86 18.05
N ASP A 80 8.94 2.39 18.67
CA ASP A 80 8.88 2.90 20.04
C ASP A 80 8.50 4.40 20.08
N PHE A 81 7.69 4.75 21.08
CA PHE A 81 7.20 6.09 21.38
C PHE A 81 7.53 6.44 22.85
N PRO A 82 8.82 6.51 23.22
CA PRO A 82 9.23 6.74 24.59
C PRO A 82 8.92 8.16 25.07
N ARG A 83 8.84 8.36 26.39
CA ARG A 83 8.68 9.70 27.00
C ARG A 83 9.94 10.21 27.68
N GLY A 84 10.80 9.31 28.14
CA GLY A 84 12.03 9.60 28.87
C GLY A 84 13.31 9.35 28.07
N LYS A 85 13.20 8.78 26.86
CA LYS A 85 14.32 8.53 25.95
C LYS A 85 14.17 9.37 24.69
N GLU A 86 15.27 9.96 24.23
CA GLU A 86 15.32 10.62 22.92
C GLU A 86 15.69 9.61 21.82
N LEU A 87 14.92 9.63 20.73
CA LEU A 87 15.19 8.84 19.53
C LEU A 87 15.78 9.74 18.44
N PRO A 88 16.62 9.21 17.55
CA PRO A 88 17.02 9.92 16.34
C PRO A 88 15.80 10.44 15.57
N GLU A 89 15.87 11.67 15.06
CA GLU A 89 14.78 12.34 14.34
C GLU A 89 14.20 11.48 13.20
N GLN A 90 15.07 10.76 12.49
CA GLN A 90 14.66 9.83 11.43
C GLN A 90 13.77 8.71 11.94
N LEU A 91 14.06 8.14 13.12
CA LEU A 91 13.23 7.10 13.72
C LEU A 91 11.92 7.67 14.26
N VAL A 92 11.92 8.90 14.80
CA VAL A 92 10.68 9.59 15.21
C VAL A 92 9.76 9.76 14.00
N ALA A 93 10.26 10.37 12.91
CA ALA A 93 9.47 10.59 11.71
C ALA A 93 8.99 9.28 11.07
N GLN A 94 9.84 8.24 11.04
CA GLN A 94 9.45 6.91 10.58
C GLN A 94 8.32 6.33 11.45
N ASN A 95 8.47 6.34 12.76
CA ASN A 95 7.52 5.73 13.67
C ASN A 95 6.16 6.45 13.61
N GLU A 96 6.14 7.77 13.51
CA GLU A 96 4.90 8.56 13.34
C GLU A 96 4.21 8.28 12.00
N ALA A 97 4.99 8.15 10.91
CA ALA A 97 4.46 7.79 9.61
C ALA A 97 3.82 6.39 9.64
N LEU A 98 4.52 5.40 10.22
CA LEU A 98 4.02 4.03 10.37
C LEU A 98 2.82 3.97 11.32
N GLN A 99 2.80 4.78 12.38
CA GLN A 99 1.65 4.85 13.29
C GLN A 99 0.40 5.30 12.56
N THR A 100 0.55 6.29 11.67
CA THR A 100 -0.53 6.81 10.85
C THR A 100 -0.96 5.78 9.81
N GLU A 101 -0.01 5.21 9.07
CA GLU A 101 -0.22 4.20 8.04
C GLU A 101 -0.97 2.98 8.59
N PHE A 102 -0.51 2.45 9.71
CA PHE A 102 -1.11 1.27 10.34
C PHE A 102 -2.16 1.60 11.41
N GLY A 103 -2.64 2.84 11.48
CA GLY A 103 -3.70 3.27 12.41
C GLY A 103 -3.47 2.85 13.88
N ALA A 104 -2.22 2.90 14.36
CA ALA A 104 -1.83 2.45 15.70
C ALA A 104 -2.06 3.55 16.75
N SER A 105 -3.32 3.91 16.98
CA SER A 105 -3.74 5.03 17.85
C SER A 105 -3.66 4.76 19.36
N ALA A 106 -3.36 3.53 19.77
CA ALA A 106 -3.19 3.14 21.16
C ALA A 106 -2.04 2.12 21.31
N PHE A 107 -1.48 2.02 22.50
CA PHE A 107 -0.37 1.11 22.79
C PHE A 107 -0.73 0.07 23.87
N PRO A 108 -0.26 -1.20 23.73
CA PRO A 108 0.46 -1.72 22.57
C PRO A 108 -0.50 -2.02 21.40
N THR A 109 -0.09 -1.66 20.19
CA THR A 109 -0.70 -2.17 18.96
C THR A 109 0.32 -3.04 18.24
N VAL A 110 -0.06 -4.28 17.91
CA VAL A 110 0.77 -5.18 17.11
C VAL A 110 0.09 -5.37 15.77
N VAL A 111 0.84 -5.23 14.68
CA VAL A 111 0.35 -5.52 13.34
C VAL A 111 1.24 -6.56 12.68
N PHE A 112 0.63 -7.47 11.93
CA PHE A 112 1.34 -8.44 11.12
C PHE A 112 1.26 -7.99 9.67
N VAL A 113 2.41 -7.82 9.02
CA VAL A 113 2.49 -7.14 7.73
C VAL A 113 3.32 -7.97 6.76
N THR A 114 2.92 -8.11 5.51
CA THR A 114 3.77 -8.74 4.49
C THR A 114 5.02 -7.90 4.22
N ALA A 115 6.05 -8.49 3.61
CA ALA A 115 7.26 -7.75 3.23
C ALA A 115 6.98 -6.54 2.31
N GLY A 116 5.90 -6.58 1.54
CA GLY A 116 5.48 -5.45 0.71
C GLY A 116 4.60 -4.43 1.42
N GLY A 117 4.18 -4.67 2.67
CA GLY A 117 3.35 -3.75 3.45
C GLY A 117 1.86 -4.09 3.59
N ASP A 118 1.36 -5.26 3.18
CA ASP A 118 -0.07 -5.60 3.37
C ASP A 118 -0.35 -6.03 4.80
N LEU A 119 -1.44 -5.56 5.40
CA LEU A 119 -1.85 -6.03 6.73
C LEU A 119 -2.42 -7.45 6.62
N LEU A 120 -1.83 -8.37 7.37
CA LEU A 120 -2.38 -9.71 7.59
C LEU A 120 -3.33 -9.72 8.79
N GLY A 121 -3.05 -8.91 9.80
CA GLY A 121 -3.94 -8.81 10.95
C GLY A 121 -3.36 -7.97 12.07
N ARG A 122 -4.09 -7.92 13.17
CA ARG A 122 -3.75 -7.08 14.33
C ARG A 122 -3.86 -7.86 15.62
N SER A 123 -3.06 -7.45 16.59
CA SER A 123 -3.12 -7.92 17.96
C SER A 123 -2.76 -6.75 18.90
N GLY A 124 -2.64 -7.06 20.19
CA GLY A 124 -2.21 -6.15 21.23
C GLY A 124 -2.02 -6.92 22.52
N PHE A 125 -2.26 -6.27 23.65
CA PHE A 125 -2.28 -6.95 24.94
C PHE A 125 -3.61 -7.70 25.14
N LEU A 126 -3.54 -9.03 25.26
CA LEU A 126 -4.73 -9.90 25.36
C LEU A 126 -5.00 -10.39 26.80
N GLY A 127 -4.50 -9.67 27.81
CA GLY A 127 -4.65 -10.07 29.21
C GLY A 127 -3.67 -11.17 29.63
N ASN A 128 -4.08 -12.02 30.58
CA ASN A 128 -3.19 -12.94 31.30
C ASN A 128 -3.08 -14.35 30.69
N GLY A 129 -3.44 -14.54 29.42
CA GLY A 129 -3.36 -15.84 28.74
C GLY A 129 -1.92 -16.34 28.51
N GLY A 130 -0.92 -15.46 28.65
CA GLY A 130 0.50 -15.77 28.45
C GLY A 130 0.87 -15.99 26.97
N ALA A 131 2.14 -16.36 26.75
CA ALA A 131 2.72 -16.47 25.40
C ALA A 131 1.96 -17.43 24.47
N ARG A 132 1.58 -18.63 24.96
CA ARG A 132 0.88 -19.63 24.11
C ARG A 132 -0.44 -19.10 23.56
N TYR A 133 -1.28 -18.55 24.43
CA TYR A 133 -2.56 -17.97 24.02
C TYR A 133 -2.39 -16.82 23.04
N TRP A 134 -1.38 -15.97 23.27
CA TRP A 134 -1.07 -14.87 22.37
C TRP A 134 -0.62 -15.37 20.98
N LEU A 135 0.21 -16.41 20.94
CA LEU A 135 0.69 -17.02 19.68
C LEU A 135 -0.45 -17.66 18.88
N GLU A 136 -1.35 -18.40 19.54
CA GLU A 136 -2.55 -18.96 18.88
C GLU A 136 -3.40 -17.85 18.23
N HIS A 137 -3.56 -16.72 18.91
CA HIS A 137 -4.24 -15.56 18.35
C HIS A 137 -3.46 -14.94 17.18
N ALA A 138 -2.15 -14.76 17.31
CA ALA A 138 -1.29 -14.20 16.28
C ALA A 138 -1.33 -15.02 14.98
N GLU A 139 -1.21 -16.34 15.09
CA GLU A 139 -1.31 -17.26 13.96
C GLU A 139 -2.68 -17.20 13.29
N ALA A 140 -3.76 -17.17 14.07
CA ALA A 140 -5.11 -17.04 13.53
C ALA A 140 -5.29 -15.73 12.74
N GLN A 141 -4.77 -14.61 13.25
CA GLN A 141 -4.79 -13.33 12.55
C GLN A 141 -3.99 -13.39 11.24
N MET A 142 -2.75 -13.87 11.29
CA MET A 142 -1.91 -13.97 10.09
C MET A 142 -2.49 -14.89 9.03
N ASN A 143 -3.06 -16.03 9.43
CA ASN A 143 -3.64 -17.00 8.50
C ASN A 143 -4.91 -16.46 7.85
N ALA A 144 -5.81 -15.84 8.63
CA ALA A 144 -6.99 -15.17 8.08
C ALA A 144 -6.60 -14.03 7.10
N GLY A 145 -5.55 -13.28 7.42
CA GLY A 145 -4.97 -12.27 6.53
C GLY A 145 -4.44 -12.86 5.23
N ARG A 146 -3.63 -13.92 5.33
CA ARG A 146 -3.06 -14.62 4.18
C ARG A 146 -4.15 -15.19 3.27
N GLU A 147 -5.20 -15.78 3.84
CA GLU A 147 -6.35 -16.28 3.08
C GLU A 147 -7.08 -15.16 2.35
N LYS A 148 -7.33 -14.03 3.01
CA LYS A 148 -7.94 -12.85 2.38
C LYS A 148 -7.08 -12.29 1.25
N LEU A 149 -5.77 -12.17 1.49
CA LEU A 149 -4.82 -11.67 0.50
C LEU A 149 -4.70 -12.64 -0.68
N ALA A 150 -4.71 -13.95 -0.45
CA ALA A 150 -4.73 -14.96 -1.51
C ALA A 150 -6.05 -14.92 -2.29
N ALA A 151 -7.19 -14.74 -1.62
CA ALA A 151 -8.51 -14.63 -2.23
C ALA A 151 -8.70 -13.33 -3.03
N SER A 152 -8.03 -12.23 -2.65
CA SER A 152 -7.92 -11.01 -3.47
C SER A 152 -6.94 -11.15 -4.64
N GLY A 153 -6.37 -12.36 -4.82
CA GLY A 153 -5.33 -12.66 -5.79
C GLY A 153 -3.96 -12.10 -5.43
N GLY A 154 -3.80 -11.38 -4.31
CA GLY A 154 -2.65 -10.54 -3.96
C GLY A 154 -2.81 -9.09 -4.45
N GLY A 155 -4.05 -8.63 -4.66
CA GLY A 155 -4.39 -7.24 -4.87
C GLY A 155 -4.40 -6.48 -3.54
N LEU A 156 -4.21 -5.16 -3.62
CA LEU A 156 -4.21 -4.22 -2.49
C LEU A 156 -5.34 -4.53 -1.51
N GLU A 157 -5.04 -4.52 -0.21
CA GLU A 157 -6.04 -4.73 0.82
C GLU A 157 -7.19 -3.75 0.66
N ILE A 158 -8.41 -4.26 0.61
CA ILE A 158 -9.63 -3.48 0.47
C ILE A 158 -10.00 -2.95 1.86
N VAL A 159 -9.42 -1.82 2.27
CA VAL A 159 -9.78 -1.16 3.54
C VAL A 159 -11.02 -0.28 3.31
N GLY A 160 -12.04 -0.43 4.16
CA GLY A 160 -13.29 0.36 4.09
C GLY A 160 -14.15 0.14 2.83
N LYS A 161 -15.20 0.93 2.67
CA LYS A 161 -16.01 1.02 1.42
C LYS A 161 -15.55 2.27 0.66
N PRO A 162 -15.39 2.25 -0.68
CA PRO A 162 -14.96 3.45 -1.37
C PRO A 162 -16.09 4.46 -1.29
N MET A 163 -15.77 5.67 -0.81
CA MET A 163 -16.77 6.72 -0.72
C MET A 163 -17.07 7.27 -2.12
N GLY A 164 -18.35 7.38 -2.46
CA GLY A 164 -18.77 8.11 -3.65
C GLY A 164 -18.69 7.34 -4.98
N ALA A 165 -18.53 6.00 -4.97
CA ALA A 165 -18.76 5.21 -6.17
C ALA A 165 -19.29 3.78 -5.91
N THR A 166 -19.56 3.04 -6.98
CA THR A 166 -19.82 1.59 -6.91
C THR A 166 -18.51 0.86 -6.62
N ASP A 167 -18.51 -0.10 -5.69
CA ASP A 167 -17.30 -0.85 -5.35
C ASP A 167 -17.02 -1.94 -6.40
N PHE A 168 -16.03 -1.66 -7.24
CA PHE A 168 -15.48 -2.56 -8.25
C PHE A 168 -14.22 -3.27 -7.79
N ARG A 169 -13.66 -2.97 -6.60
CA ARG A 169 -12.42 -3.62 -6.14
C ARG A 169 -12.56 -5.14 -6.14
N GLY A 170 -11.59 -5.83 -6.74
CA GLY A 170 -11.58 -7.27 -6.97
C GLY A 170 -12.44 -7.75 -8.15
N LYS A 171 -13.10 -6.86 -8.89
CA LYS A 171 -13.93 -7.18 -10.07
C LYS A 171 -13.26 -6.67 -11.35
N ALA A 172 -13.68 -7.22 -12.49
CA ALA A 172 -13.32 -6.66 -13.78
C ALA A 172 -13.78 -5.20 -13.88
N ALA A 173 -12.90 -4.34 -14.36
CA ALA A 173 -13.24 -2.98 -14.73
C ALA A 173 -14.28 -3.00 -15.85
N PRO A 174 -15.21 -2.02 -15.89
CA PRO A 174 -15.97 -1.73 -17.10
C PRO A 174 -15.05 -1.49 -18.31
N GLU A 175 -15.64 -1.51 -19.50
CA GLU A 175 -14.94 -1.10 -20.71
C GLU A 175 -14.38 0.32 -20.54
N LEU A 176 -13.09 0.47 -20.80
CA LEU A 176 -12.38 1.74 -20.66
C LEU A 176 -12.55 2.55 -21.94
N ASP A 177 -13.71 3.18 -22.08
CA ASP A 177 -13.98 4.17 -23.11
C ASP A 177 -13.38 5.51 -22.69
N TRP A 178 -12.30 5.92 -23.35
CA TRP A 178 -11.57 7.15 -23.03
C TRP A 178 -12.30 8.43 -23.43
N GLY A 179 -13.44 8.34 -24.10
CA GLY A 179 -14.23 9.49 -24.51
C GLY A 179 -13.85 10.04 -25.88
N THR A 180 -14.13 11.32 -26.10
CA THR A 180 -14.16 11.92 -27.45
C THR A 180 -12.88 12.61 -27.86
N ARG A 181 -12.07 13.06 -26.89
CA ARG A 181 -10.83 13.80 -27.13
C ARG A 181 -9.75 13.42 -26.12
N VAL A 182 -8.52 13.29 -26.61
CA VAL A 182 -7.31 13.01 -25.84
C VAL A 182 -6.30 14.16 -26.03
N TRP A 183 -5.62 14.53 -24.94
CA TRP A 183 -4.43 15.38 -24.95
C TRP A 183 -3.26 14.62 -24.33
N GLY A 184 -2.07 14.77 -24.91
CA GLY A 184 -0.88 14.00 -24.54
C GLY A 184 -0.76 12.71 -25.36
N PRO A 185 0.00 11.71 -24.86
CA PRO A 185 0.10 10.39 -25.48
C PRO A 185 -1.27 9.70 -25.57
N GLU A 186 -1.43 8.82 -26.56
CA GLU A 186 -2.64 7.99 -26.63
C GLU A 186 -2.68 7.01 -25.44
N PRO A 187 -3.79 6.90 -24.68
CA PRO A 187 -3.90 6.04 -23.51
C PRO A 187 -4.05 4.56 -23.87
N VAL A 188 -3.02 3.99 -24.49
CA VAL A 188 -2.94 2.57 -24.83
C VAL A 188 -2.39 1.79 -23.63
N ARG A 189 -3.18 0.82 -23.15
CA ARG A 189 -2.76 0.01 -22.00
C ARG A 189 -1.56 -0.87 -22.30
N ASP A 190 -1.52 -1.52 -23.47
CA ASP A 190 -0.44 -2.44 -23.88
C ASP A 190 0.02 -3.42 -22.76
N GLY A 191 -0.97 -4.01 -22.07
CA GLY A 191 -0.71 -4.92 -20.95
C GLY A 191 -0.18 -4.26 -19.67
N LYS A 192 -0.17 -2.93 -19.56
CA LYS A 192 0.14 -2.16 -18.34
C LYS A 192 -1.10 -2.06 -17.41
N PRO A 193 -0.90 -1.98 -16.08
CA PRO A 193 -1.90 -1.40 -15.20
C PRO A 193 -2.21 0.05 -15.60
N VAL A 194 -3.40 0.53 -15.25
CA VAL A 194 -3.82 1.91 -15.49
C VAL A 194 -4.35 2.57 -14.23
N LEU A 195 -3.84 3.76 -13.92
CA LEU A 195 -4.37 4.66 -12.90
C LEU A 195 -5.26 5.70 -13.59
N ILE A 196 -6.55 5.66 -13.27
CA ILE A 196 -7.57 6.57 -13.78
C ILE A 196 -7.85 7.61 -12.71
N ASP A 197 -7.72 8.90 -13.05
CA ASP A 197 -8.05 10.04 -12.20
C ASP A 197 -9.30 10.74 -12.74
N PHE A 198 -10.42 10.70 -12.01
CA PHE A 198 -11.63 11.44 -12.34
C PHE A 198 -11.56 12.84 -11.75
N TRP A 199 -11.55 13.85 -12.62
CA TRP A 199 -11.23 15.23 -12.25
C TRP A 199 -12.03 16.26 -13.06
N ALA A 200 -11.87 17.54 -12.70
CA ALA A 200 -12.36 18.67 -13.49
C ALA A 200 -11.49 19.92 -13.26
N THR A 201 -11.49 20.84 -14.22
CA THR A 201 -10.72 22.10 -14.19
C THR A 201 -11.14 23.04 -13.06
N TRP A 202 -12.40 22.93 -12.60
CA TRP A 202 -12.93 23.66 -11.45
C TRP A 202 -12.71 22.95 -10.10
N CYS A 203 -12.21 21.70 -10.12
CA CYS A 203 -11.96 20.94 -8.90
C CYS A 203 -10.57 21.28 -8.32
N GLY A 204 -10.53 22.23 -7.38
CA GLY A 204 -9.30 22.65 -6.71
C GLY A 204 -8.48 21.50 -6.10
N PRO A 205 -9.08 20.56 -5.34
CA PRO A 205 -8.35 19.39 -4.83
C PRO A 205 -7.78 18.49 -5.93
N CYS A 206 -8.51 18.27 -7.02
CA CYS A 206 -8.02 17.48 -8.15
C CYS A 206 -6.76 18.13 -8.76
N VAL A 207 -6.80 19.44 -9.00
CA VAL A 207 -5.66 20.19 -9.54
C VAL A 207 -4.44 20.13 -8.60
N LYS A 208 -4.65 20.07 -7.28
CA LYS A 208 -3.56 19.90 -6.30
C LYS A 208 -2.89 18.52 -6.35
N GLU A 209 -3.57 17.48 -6.83
CA GLU A 209 -3.01 16.14 -6.98
C GLU A 209 -2.22 15.97 -8.29
N MET A 210 -2.47 16.80 -9.30
CA MET A 210 -1.81 16.68 -10.61
C MET A 210 -0.27 16.63 -10.54
N PRO A 211 0.44 17.43 -9.70
CA PRO A 211 1.89 17.29 -9.55
C PRO A 211 2.33 15.91 -9.04
N LYS A 212 1.52 15.25 -8.21
CA LYS A 212 1.78 13.88 -7.73
C LYS A 212 1.56 12.87 -8.85
N LEU A 213 0.49 13.02 -9.62
CA LEU A 213 0.20 12.19 -10.79
C LEU A 213 1.28 12.33 -11.88
N ASN A 214 1.77 13.55 -12.14
CA ASN A 214 2.90 13.79 -13.03
C ASN A 214 4.14 13.02 -12.59
N ARG A 215 4.51 13.08 -11.30
CA ARG A 215 5.67 12.33 -10.78
C ARG A 215 5.51 10.82 -10.97
N TRP A 216 4.30 10.29 -10.78
CA TRP A 216 4.05 8.86 -11.01
C TRP A 216 4.06 8.50 -12.49
N ALA A 217 3.51 9.34 -13.35
CA ALA A 217 3.56 9.14 -14.80
C ALA A 217 5.00 9.18 -15.34
N GLU A 218 5.82 10.10 -14.82
CA GLU A 218 7.25 10.18 -15.16
C GLU A 218 8.01 8.94 -14.64
N LYS A 219 7.81 8.57 -13.38
CA LYS A 219 8.55 7.49 -12.73
C LYS A 219 8.17 6.09 -13.23
N PHE A 220 6.90 5.88 -13.55
CA PHE A 220 6.35 4.58 -13.91
C PHE A 220 5.83 4.50 -15.34
N GLY A 221 6.00 5.50 -16.20
CA GLY A 221 5.34 5.56 -17.52
C GLY A 221 5.60 4.35 -18.43
N ASP A 222 6.75 3.69 -18.28
CA ASP A 222 7.07 2.45 -18.99
C ASP A 222 6.27 1.23 -18.48
N GLU A 223 5.75 1.30 -17.25
CA GLU A 223 5.14 0.18 -16.54
C GLU A 223 3.69 0.46 -16.08
N LEU A 224 3.23 1.71 -16.09
CA LEU A 224 1.93 2.18 -15.64
C LEU A 224 1.42 3.25 -16.61
N LEU A 225 0.17 3.10 -17.03
CA LEU A 225 -0.56 4.15 -17.73
C LEU A 225 -1.27 5.06 -16.71
N VAL A 226 -1.12 6.39 -16.83
CA VAL A 226 -1.89 7.36 -16.04
C VAL A 226 -2.81 8.16 -16.97
N VAL A 227 -4.10 8.21 -16.64
CA VAL A 227 -5.12 8.87 -17.47
C VAL A 227 -6.04 9.72 -16.60
N GLY A 228 -6.11 11.02 -16.86
CA GLY A 228 -7.08 11.92 -16.25
C GLY A 228 -8.33 12.04 -17.09
N VAL A 229 -9.49 11.64 -16.56
CA VAL A 229 -10.78 11.65 -17.25
C VAL A 229 -11.67 12.75 -16.67
N THR A 230 -12.18 13.62 -17.52
CA THR A 230 -13.10 14.70 -17.13
C THR A 230 -14.36 14.70 -17.97
N ASP A 231 -15.49 15.13 -17.39
CA ASP A 231 -16.76 15.30 -18.09
C ASP A 231 -16.93 16.69 -18.72
N GLU A 232 -15.84 17.46 -18.76
CA GLU A 232 -15.84 18.78 -19.37
C GLU A 232 -15.61 18.72 -20.88
N GLU A 233 -16.26 19.64 -21.58
CA GLU A 233 -16.05 19.87 -23.00
C GLU A 233 -14.58 20.19 -23.34
N ALA A 234 -14.18 19.79 -24.54
CA ALA A 234 -12.78 19.83 -24.95
C ALA A 234 -12.14 21.24 -24.90
N ASP A 235 -12.91 22.28 -25.16
CA ASP A 235 -12.42 23.66 -25.14
C ASP A 235 -11.99 24.11 -23.73
N LYS A 236 -12.66 23.62 -22.68
CA LYS A 236 -12.28 23.91 -21.28
C LYS A 236 -10.99 23.20 -20.90
N VAL A 237 -10.88 21.92 -21.27
CA VAL A 237 -9.71 21.10 -20.98
C VAL A 237 -8.49 21.64 -21.71
N GLU A 238 -8.64 22.06 -22.97
CA GLU A 238 -7.54 22.63 -23.76
C GLU A 238 -7.02 23.95 -23.15
N ARG A 239 -7.92 24.86 -22.74
CA ARG A 239 -7.55 26.10 -22.02
C ARG A 239 -6.89 25.83 -20.67
N PHE A 240 -7.21 24.70 -20.03
CA PHE A 240 -6.55 24.29 -18.81
C PHE A 240 -5.16 23.74 -19.11
N ALA A 241 -5.06 22.73 -19.99
CA ALA A 241 -3.82 22.07 -20.36
C ALA A 241 -2.76 23.03 -20.95
N SER A 242 -3.17 24.15 -21.57
CA SER A 242 -2.22 25.17 -22.05
C SER A 242 -1.55 25.99 -20.93
N ARG A 243 -2.03 25.89 -19.69
CA ARG A 243 -1.55 26.68 -18.54
C ARG A 243 -0.82 25.84 -17.49
N TYR A 244 -0.91 24.51 -17.58
CA TYR A 244 -0.36 23.59 -16.59
C TYR A 244 0.51 22.56 -17.29
N GLU A 245 1.63 22.19 -16.67
CA GLU A 245 2.46 21.09 -17.13
C GLU A 245 1.76 19.78 -16.75
N ILE A 246 1.23 19.07 -17.75
CA ILE A 246 0.59 17.76 -17.57
C ILE A 246 1.41 16.72 -18.34
N GLY A 247 2.03 15.80 -17.60
CA GLY A 247 2.92 14.76 -18.12
C GLY A 247 2.25 13.42 -18.41
N TYR A 248 0.91 13.38 -18.39
CA TYR A 248 0.11 12.17 -18.62
C TYR A 248 -1.09 12.46 -19.52
N SER A 249 -1.81 11.42 -19.91
CA SER A 249 -2.93 11.54 -20.84
C SER A 249 -4.12 12.20 -20.16
N LEU A 250 -4.72 13.22 -20.78
CA LEU A 250 -6.02 13.75 -20.36
C LEU A 250 -7.07 13.39 -21.40
N THR A 251 -8.28 13.09 -20.94
CA THR A 251 -9.39 12.74 -21.83
C THR A 251 -10.68 13.44 -21.43
N SER A 252 -11.51 13.72 -22.43
CA SER A 252 -12.82 14.35 -22.28
C SER A 252 -13.92 13.34 -22.60
N ASP A 253 -14.82 13.15 -21.63
CA ASP A 253 -15.99 12.28 -21.68
C ASP A 253 -17.25 13.07 -21.26
N PRO A 254 -17.77 14.01 -22.10
CA PRO A 254 -18.87 14.89 -21.72
C PRO A 254 -20.18 14.16 -21.39
N GLU A 255 -20.36 12.96 -21.96
CA GLU A 255 -21.51 12.09 -21.67
C GLU A 255 -21.36 11.31 -20.35
N ARG A 256 -20.20 11.44 -19.67
CA ARG A 256 -19.85 10.76 -18.43
C ARG A 256 -19.93 9.23 -18.55
N LYS A 257 -19.70 8.65 -19.73
CA LYS A 257 -19.81 7.21 -19.97
C LYS A 257 -18.96 6.41 -18.99
N LEU A 258 -17.68 6.74 -18.88
CA LEU A 258 -16.74 6.01 -18.02
C LEU A 258 -17.01 6.30 -16.54
N GLY A 259 -17.26 7.56 -16.19
CA GLY A 259 -17.63 7.95 -14.83
C GLY A 259 -18.88 7.24 -14.32
N ASN A 260 -19.92 7.13 -15.16
CA ASN A 260 -21.16 6.42 -14.84
C ASN A 260 -20.95 4.91 -14.76
N ALA A 261 -20.11 4.32 -15.62
CA ALA A 261 -19.78 2.90 -15.60
C ALA A 261 -19.11 2.49 -14.28
N PHE A 262 -18.21 3.32 -13.75
CA PHE A 262 -17.63 3.14 -12.41
C PHE A 262 -18.54 3.62 -11.27
N GLY A 263 -19.65 4.30 -11.58
CA GLY A 263 -20.59 4.85 -10.61
C GLY A 263 -20.06 6.04 -9.82
N VAL A 264 -19.10 6.81 -10.37
CA VAL A 264 -18.45 7.95 -9.71
C VAL A 264 -19.45 9.10 -9.50
N LYS A 265 -19.64 9.47 -8.23
CA LYS A 265 -20.58 10.53 -7.79
C LYS A 265 -19.90 11.81 -7.30
N GLN A 266 -18.60 11.76 -7.03
CA GLN A 266 -17.81 12.88 -6.55
C GLN A 266 -16.38 12.81 -7.09
N ILE A 267 -15.70 13.96 -7.12
CA ILE A 267 -14.29 14.08 -7.50
C ILE A 267 -13.51 14.87 -6.41
N PRO A 268 -12.19 14.66 -6.24
CA PRO A 268 -11.35 13.70 -6.97
C PRO A 268 -11.71 12.25 -6.63
N TYR A 269 -11.63 11.38 -7.63
CA TYR A 269 -11.82 9.95 -7.45
C TYR A 269 -10.84 9.22 -8.34
N MET A 270 -10.16 8.21 -7.81
CA MET A 270 -9.13 7.48 -8.54
C MET A 270 -9.44 5.98 -8.55
N VAL A 271 -9.04 5.31 -9.63
CA VAL A 271 -9.19 3.87 -9.83
C VAL A 271 -7.88 3.30 -10.37
N LEU A 272 -7.34 2.28 -9.70
CA LEU A 272 -6.18 1.53 -10.19
C LEU A 272 -6.65 0.18 -10.74
N VAL A 273 -6.48 -0.03 -12.03
CA VAL A 273 -6.83 -1.27 -12.74
C VAL A 273 -5.53 -2.03 -13.06
N GLY A 274 -5.46 -3.30 -12.69
CA GLY A 274 -4.35 -4.19 -13.03
C GLY A 274 -4.31 -4.54 -14.51
N ARG A 275 -3.16 -5.00 -15.01
CA ARG A 275 -2.90 -5.56 -16.36
C ARG A 275 -4.01 -6.50 -16.86
N ASN A 276 -4.55 -7.35 -16.00
CA ASN A 276 -5.62 -8.31 -16.29
C ASN A 276 -7.03 -7.69 -16.37
N GLY A 277 -7.14 -6.37 -16.16
CA GLY A 277 -8.41 -5.63 -16.19
C GLY A 277 -9.19 -5.64 -14.87
N THR A 278 -8.64 -6.20 -13.79
CA THR A 278 -9.28 -6.18 -12.47
C THR A 278 -9.02 -4.85 -11.77
N VAL A 279 -10.02 -4.30 -11.13
CA VAL A 279 -9.86 -3.11 -10.30
C VAL A 279 -9.19 -3.51 -8.98
N LEU A 280 -8.00 -2.99 -8.74
CA LEU A 280 -7.17 -3.33 -7.59
C LEU A 280 -7.31 -2.31 -6.45
N TRP A 281 -7.63 -1.05 -6.77
CA TRP A 281 -7.90 -0.01 -5.78
C TRP A 281 -8.87 1.02 -6.32
N GLN A 282 -9.69 1.61 -5.44
CA GLN A 282 -10.54 2.75 -5.74
C GLN A 282 -10.70 3.63 -4.50
N GLY A 283 -10.72 4.94 -4.68
CA GLY A 283 -10.96 5.85 -3.57
C GLY A 283 -10.70 7.32 -3.88
N THR A 284 -10.80 8.14 -2.85
CA THR A 284 -10.47 9.56 -2.88
C THR A 284 -9.20 9.86 -2.07
N VAL A 285 -8.67 11.07 -2.23
CA VAL A 285 -7.53 11.56 -1.42
C VAL A 285 -7.85 11.70 0.07
N ASN A 286 -9.13 11.68 0.45
CA ASN A 286 -9.59 11.81 1.84
C ASN A 286 -9.99 10.46 2.45
N ASP A 287 -9.86 9.35 1.70
CA ASP A 287 -10.18 8.03 2.23
C ASP A 287 -9.12 7.63 3.26
N GLY A 288 -9.50 6.83 4.25
CA GLY A 288 -8.58 6.34 5.29
C GLY A 288 -7.50 5.36 4.80
N ASP A 289 -7.45 5.12 3.48
CA ASP A 289 -6.48 4.29 2.77
C ASP A 289 -6.12 4.97 1.43
N PRO A 290 -5.34 6.07 1.47
CA PRO A 290 -5.00 6.84 0.29
C PRO A 290 -4.05 6.07 -0.62
N LEU A 291 -4.23 6.16 -1.94
CA LEU A 291 -3.30 5.52 -2.88
C LEU A 291 -1.87 6.07 -2.72
N THR A 292 -0.93 5.16 -2.50
CA THR A 292 0.49 5.46 -2.33
C THR A 292 1.34 4.96 -3.49
N GLU A 293 2.57 5.47 -3.58
CA GLU A 293 3.55 4.99 -4.55
C GLU A 293 3.88 3.50 -4.37
N ALA A 294 3.99 3.04 -3.12
CA ALA A 294 4.29 1.64 -2.81
C ALA A 294 3.19 0.70 -3.33
N MET A 295 1.92 1.14 -3.23
CA MET A 295 0.77 0.40 -3.75
C MET A 295 0.84 0.28 -5.28
N ILE A 296 1.17 1.37 -5.97
CA ILE A 296 1.36 1.38 -7.44
C ILE A 296 2.50 0.43 -7.84
N ARG A 297 3.67 0.53 -7.17
CA ARG A 297 4.81 -0.35 -7.44
C ARG A 297 4.45 -1.81 -7.24
N ARG A 298 3.72 -2.15 -6.17
CA ARG A 298 3.21 -3.51 -5.94
C ARG A 298 2.33 -4.01 -7.10
N VAL A 299 1.42 -3.17 -7.59
CA VAL A 299 0.56 -3.56 -8.72
C VAL A 299 1.41 -3.84 -9.96
N ILE A 300 2.36 -2.96 -10.28
CA ILE A 300 3.31 -3.13 -11.38
C ILE A 300 4.08 -4.46 -11.26
N ASP A 301 4.68 -4.72 -10.10
CA ASP A 301 5.55 -5.87 -9.83
C ASP A 301 4.78 -7.19 -9.78
N SER A 302 3.51 -7.16 -9.35
CA SER A 302 2.68 -8.36 -9.21
C SER A 302 2.28 -8.99 -10.55
N GLY A 303 2.50 -8.29 -11.67
CA GLY A 303 2.07 -8.72 -13.00
C GLY A 303 0.55 -8.81 -13.16
N LYS A 304 -0.22 -8.32 -12.18
CA LYS A 304 -1.68 -8.27 -12.21
C LYS A 304 -2.21 -7.13 -13.02
#